data_AF-X0YR92-F1
#
_entry.id   AF-X0YR92-F1
#
_cell.length_a   1.000
_cell.length_b   1.000
_cell.length_c   1.000
_cell.angle_alpha   90.00
_cell.angle_beta   90.00
_cell.angle_gamma   90.00
#
_symmetry.space_group_name_H-M   'P 1'
#
loop_
_entity.id
_entity.type
_entity.pdbx_description
1 polymer ?
#
loop_
_entity_poly.entity_id
_entity_poly.type
_entity_poly.pdbx_seq_one_letter_code
_entity_poly.pdbx_strand_id
1 'polypeptide(L)'
;MVEVRFACIPSVAGVRCTIDGVTHISTESGIASFDGLSQGAHSYSVEAPEGMMFISGEDVFKRPLYRSGTTVIEWVPIPDTPWPEDQPWMMMFNFKEAIIIPPIEVAVKLAGPIALGTALILLSY
;
A
#
# COMPACT_ATOMS: atom_id res chain seq x y z
N MET A 1 -7.75 14.85 21.26
CA MET A 1 -7.61 14.58 19.81
C MET A 1 -6.23 14.00 19.56
N VAL A 2 -6.05 13.25 18.48
CA VAL A 2 -4.80 12.54 18.16
C VAL A 2 -4.31 12.98 16.79
N GLU A 3 -3.00 13.09 16.63
CA GLU A 3 -2.36 13.09 15.31
C GLU A 3 -2.03 11.65 14.92
N VAL A 4 -2.50 11.22 13.75
CA VAL A 4 -2.10 9.96 13.12
C VAL A 4 -1.29 10.27 11.87
N ARG A 5 -0.16 9.57 11.69
CA ARG A 5 0.68 9.65 10.50
C ARG A 5 0.70 8.31 9.78
N PHE A 6 0.44 8.34 8.49
CA PHE A 6 0.69 7.20 7.62
C PHE A 6 2.10 7.36 7.06
N ALA A 7 2.97 6.39 7.35
CA ALA A 7 4.32 6.29 6.82
C ALA A 7 4.41 5.19 5.78
N CYS A 8 4.67 5.57 4.55
CA CYS A 8 4.88 4.67 3.42
C CYS A 8 6.36 4.25 3.39
N ILE A 9 6.61 2.95 3.28
CA ILE A 9 7.95 2.36 3.31
C ILE A 9 8.16 1.45 2.09
N PRO A 10 9.17 1.68 1.24
CA PRO A 10 10.05 2.86 1.25
C PRO A 10 9.24 4.16 1.09
N SER A 11 9.85 5.34 1.29
CA SER A 11 9.14 6.61 1.13
C SER A 11 8.48 6.69 -0.27
N VAL A 12 7.15 6.63 -0.30
CA VAL A 12 6.35 6.69 -1.54
C VAL A 12 5.49 7.95 -1.52
N ALA A 13 5.73 8.86 -2.46
CA ALA A 13 4.86 10.00 -2.71
C ALA A 13 3.59 9.59 -3.47
N GLY A 14 2.50 10.34 -3.30
CA GLY A 14 1.28 10.14 -4.11
C GLY A 14 0.36 9.02 -3.64
N VAL A 15 0.63 8.35 -2.52
CA VAL A 15 -0.28 7.39 -1.90
C VAL A 15 -1.51 8.14 -1.40
N ARG A 16 -2.72 7.70 -1.78
CA ARG A 16 -3.96 8.27 -1.25
C ARG A 16 -4.28 7.59 0.07
N CYS A 17 -4.19 8.34 1.16
CA CYS A 17 -4.47 7.89 2.51
C CYS A 17 -5.82 8.48 2.93
N THR A 18 -6.75 7.66 3.39
CA THR A 18 -8.07 8.13 3.83
C THR A 18 -8.36 7.66 5.25
N ILE A 19 -8.88 8.55 6.09
CA ILE A 19 -9.44 8.24 7.41
C ILE A 19 -10.81 8.89 7.50
N ASP A 20 -11.85 8.12 7.83
CA ASP A 20 -13.24 8.58 7.97
C ASP A 20 -13.75 9.45 6.80
N GLY A 21 -13.31 9.13 5.59
CA GLY A 21 -13.67 9.86 4.37
C GLY A 21 -12.85 11.12 4.08
N VAL A 22 -11.95 11.52 4.98
CA VAL A 22 -10.96 12.59 4.71
C VAL A 22 -9.74 11.96 4.05
N THR A 23 -9.38 12.45 2.86
CA THR A 23 -8.25 11.94 2.08
C THR A 23 -7.10 12.93 2.05
N HIS A 24 -5.91 12.49 2.45
CA HIS A 24 -4.64 13.18 2.25
C HIS A 24 -3.73 12.37 1.33
N ILE A 25 -2.79 13.06 0.67
CA ILE A 25 -1.82 12.44 -0.23
C ILE A 25 -0.45 12.42 0.47
N SER A 26 0.26 11.29 0.39
CA SER A 26 1.60 11.20 0.96
C SER A 26 2.58 12.14 0.24
N THR A 27 3.40 12.81 1.03
CA THR A 27 4.48 13.70 0.56
C THR A 27 5.65 12.91 -0.02
N GLU A 28 6.66 13.61 -0.55
CA GLU A 28 7.94 13.01 -1.00
C GLU A 28 8.65 12.17 0.08
N SER A 29 8.44 12.50 1.37
CA SER A 29 8.97 11.70 2.49
C SER A 29 8.13 10.44 2.77
N GLY A 30 7.04 10.22 2.04
CA GLY A 30 6.11 9.12 2.24
C GLY A 30 5.16 9.31 3.42
N ILE A 31 4.89 10.56 3.83
CA ILE A 31 4.08 10.86 5.03
C ILE A 31 2.76 11.50 4.64
N ALA A 32 1.66 11.05 5.24
CA ALA A 32 0.39 11.78 5.30
C ALA A 32 -0.05 11.92 6.76
N SER A 33 -0.27 13.15 7.24
CA SER A 33 -0.70 13.44 8.62
C SER A 33 -2.20 13.71 8.71
N PHE A 34 -2.85 13.23 9.76
CA PHE A 34 -4.24 13.48 10.11
C PHE A 34 -4.29 14.00 11.54
N ASP A 35 -4.65 15.26 11.69
CA ASP A 35 -4.77 15.90 13.00
C ASP A 35 -6.23 15.91 13.47
N GLY A 36 -6.43 16.09 14.78
CA GLY A 36 -7.76 16.35 15.29
C GLY A 36 -8.67 15.11 15.36
N LEU A 37 -8.13 13.90 15.22
CA LEU A 37 -8.92 12.68 15.29
C LEU A 37 -9.41 12.43 16.72
N SER A 38 -10.69 12.11 16.86
CA SER A 38 -11.23 11.65 18.15
C SER A 38 -10.57 10.34 18.58
N GLN A 39 -10.67 10.00 19.85
CA GLN A 39 -10.30 8.65 20.29
C GLN A 39 -11.40 7.67 19.87
N GLY A 40 -11.03 6.43 19.53
CA GLY A 40 -11.98 5.37 19.19
C GLY A 40 -11.67 4.65 17.89
N ALA A 41 -12.68 3.99 17.32
CA ALA A 41 -12.54 3.25 16.07
C ALA A 41 -12.69 4.20 14.87
N HIS A 42 -11.73 4.13 13.95
CA HIS A 42 -11.69 4.91 12.72
C HIS A 42 -11.53 3.98 11.52
N SER A 43 -12.27 4.26 10.45
CA SER A 43 -12.13 3.52 9.20
C SER A 43 -11.06 4.17 8.34
N TYR A 44 -10.19 3.37 7.76
CA TYR A 44 -9.09 3.86 6.93
C TYR A 44 -8.98 3.10 5.61
N SER A 45 -8.37 3.74 4.62
CA SER A 45 -7.93 3.10 3.39
C SER A 45 -6.63 3.71 2.86
N VAL A 46 -5.85 2.90 2.15
CA VAL A 46 -4.66 3.31 1.42
C VAL A 46 -4.74 2.85 -0.03
N GLU A 47 -4.46 3.76 -0.96
CA GLU A 47 -4.41 3.45 -2.38
C GLU A 47 -3.01 3.76 -2.91
N ALA A 48 -2.34 2.71 -3.40
CA ALA A 48 -1.01 2.82 -3.96
C ALA A 48 -1.06 3.67 -5.25
N PRO A 49 -0.08 4.56 -5.48
CA PRO A 49 0.07 5.23 -6.76
C PRO A 49 0.44 4.23 -7.86
N GLU A 50 0.37 4.68 -9.11
CA GLU A 50 0.80 3.89 -10.26
C GLU A 50 2.25 3.42 -10.11
N GLY A 51 2.52 2.20 -10.54
CA GLY A 51 3.85 1.59 -10.43
C GLY A 51 4.21 1.08 -9.03
N MET A 52 3.34 1.27 -8.03
CA MET A 52 3.54 0.75 -6.67
C MET A 52 2.45 -0.25 -6.29
N MET A 53 2.80 -1.18 -5.40
CA MET A 53 1.84 -2.10 -4.82
C MET A 53 2.00 -2.17 -3.30
N PHE A 54 0.86 -2.17 -2.62
CA PHE A 54 0.76 -2.39 -1.19
C PHE A 54 1.13 -3.84 -0.84
N ILE A 55 1.86 -4.01 0.27
CA ILE A 55 2.35 -5.32 0.74
C ILE A 55 1.77 -5.67 2.09
N SER A 56 1.94 -4.80 3.07
CA SER A 56 1.48 -5.00 4.43
C SER A 56 1.45 -3.65 5.14
N GLY A 57 0.75 -3.56 6.26
CA GLY A 57 0.93 -2.44 7.16
C GLY A 57 0.94 -2.90 8.60
N GLU A 58 1.38 -2.02 9.48
CA GLU A 58 1.43 -2.23 10.92
C GLU A 58 1.11 -0.92 11.65
N ASP A 59 0.41 -0.99 12.77
CA ASP A 59 0.24 0.16 13.65
C ASP A 59 1.33 0.28 14.71
N VAL A 60 1.21 1.28 15.58
CA VAL A 60 2.15 1.54 16.68
C VAL A 60 2.34 0.36 17.64
N PHE A 61 1.38 -0.57 17.70
CA PHE A 61 1.43 -1.78 18.51
C PHE A 61 1.83 -3.02 17.72
N LYS A 62 2.29 -2.85 16.47
CA LYS A 62 2.66 -3.92 15.53
C LYS A 62 1.49 -4.85 15.17
N ARG A 63 0.25 -4.35 15.26
CA ARG A 63 -0.92 -5.09 14.78
C ARG A 63 -0.98 -4.94 13.25
N PRO A 64 -1.34 -6.01 12.51
CA PRO A 64 -1.37 -5.96 11.06
C PRO A 64 -2.46 -4.99 10.57
N LEU A 65 -2.10 -4.16 9.60
CA LEU A 65 -2.99 -3.30 8.83
C LEU A 65 -3.09 -3.81 7.39
N TYR A 66 -4.25 -3.61 6.80
CA TYR A 66 -4.57 -4.00 5.43
C TYR A 66 -4.66 -2.76 4.54
N ARG A 67 -4.94 -2.96 3.25
CA ARG A 67 -5.19 -1.84 2.33
C ARG A 67 -6.39 -0.99 2.75
N SER A 68 -7.41 -1.60 3.36
CA SER A 68 -8.57 -0.92 3.91
C SER A 68 -9.06 -1.69 5.13
N GLY A 69 -9.55 -0.97 6.13
CA GLY A 69 -10.03 -1.59 7.37
C GLY A 69 -10.45 -0.58 8.42
N THR A 70 -10.57 -1.06 9.64
CA THR A 70 -10.86 -0.23 10.81
C THR A 70 -9.71 -0.37 11.79
N THR A 71 -9.22 0.75 12.30
CA THR A 71 -8.18 0.81 13.34
C THR A 71 -8.76 1.44 14.58
N VAL A 72 -8.38 0.92 15.75
CA VAL A 72 -8.78 1.48 17.04
C VAL A 72 -7.65 2.37 17.54
N ILE A 73 -7.92 3.67 17.58
CA ILE A 73 -7.07 4.74 18.09
C ILE A 73 -7.43 4.96 19.56
N GLU A 74 -6.90 4.13 20.45
CA GLU A 74 -7.15 4.20 21.90
C GLU A 74 -5.89 4.58 22.65
N TRP A 75 -5.94 5.64 23.46
CA TRP A 75 -4.85 5.98 24.38
C TRP A 75 -4.89 5.01 25.54
N VAL A 76 -4.14 3.93 25.44
CA VAL A 76 -3.87 3.09 26.60
C VAL A 76 -2.53 3.55 27.18
N PRO A 77 -2.50 4.43 28.20
CA PRO A 77 -1.28 4.71 28.91
C PRO A 77 -0.80 3.40 29.54
N ILE A 78 0.40 2.98 29.17
CA ILE A 78 1.05 1.83 29.81
C ILE A 78 1.56 2.34 31.16
N PRO A 79 1.10 1.78 32.30
CA PRO A 79 1.58 2.20 33.60
C PRO A 79 3.11 2.17 33.68
N ASP A 80 3.69 3.19 34.30
CA ASP A 80 5.14 3.32 34.56
C ASP A 80 6.05 3.51 33.33
N THR A 81 5.50 3.86 32.17
CA THR A 81 6.31 4.35 31.03
C THR A 81 6.26 5.88 30.95
N PRO A 82 7.41 6.59 30.92
CA PRO A 82 7.46 8.01 30.59
C PRO A 82 6.87 8.20 29.18
N TRP A 83 5.64 8.70 29.11
CA TRP A 83 4.86 8.68 27.88
C TRP A 83 5.05 9.98 27.09
N PRO A 84 5.33 9.91 25.78
CA PRO A 84 5.29 11.09 24.95
C PRO A 84 3.83 11.42 24.64
N GLU A 85 3.20 12.23 25.50
CA GLU A 85 1.85 12.77 25.26
C GLU A 85 1.76 13.56 23.94
N ASP A 86 2.92 13.91 23.35
CA ASP A 86 3.06 14.73 22.15
C ASP A 86 3.47 13.98 20.87
N GLN A 87 3.56 12.63 20.87
CA GLN A 87 4.01 11.91 19.67
C GLN A 87 2.85 11.43 18.79
N PRO A 88 2.94 11.66 17.46
CA PRO A 88 1.93 11.19 16.51
C PRO A 88 1.92 9.67 16.43
N TRP A 89 0.74 9.10 16.27
CA TRP A 89 0.56 7.67 16.05
C TRP A 89 1.02 7.29 14.66
N MET A 90 2.07 6.48 14.57
CA MET A 90 2.62 6.05 13.29
C MET A 90 1.97 4.74 12.83
N MET A 91 1.30 4.79 11.68
CA MET A 91 0.87 3.61 10.93
C MET A 91 1.84 3.42 9.76
N MET A 92 2.52 2.29 9.73
CA MET A 92 3.51 1.97 8.71
C MET A 92 2.84 1.14 7.62
N PHE A 93 3.03 1.52 6.35
CA PHE A 93 2.50 0.82 5.19
C PHE A 93 3.66 0.50 4.26
N ASN A 94 3.88 -0.79 4.03
CA ASN A 94 4.92 -1.30 3.16
C ASN A 94 4.42 -1.37 1.72
N PHE A 95 5.24 -0.86 0.82
CA PHE A 95 5.04 -0.88 -0.61
C PHE A 95 6.25 -1.51 -1.30
N LYS A 96 6.05 -1.92 -2.55
CA LYS A 96 7.13 -2.24 -3.48
C LYS A 96 6.74 -1.80 -4.88
N GLU A 97 7.73 -1.67 -5.75
CA GLU A 97 7.49 -1.45 -7.16
C GLU A 97 6.68 -2.62 -7.76
N ALA A 98 5.66 -2.26 -8.54
CA ALA A 98 4.88 -3.21 -9.31
C ALA A 98 5.67 -3.63 -10.55
N ILE A 99 5.79 -4.92 -10.78
CA ILE A 99 6.38 -5.45 -12.02
C ILE A 99 5.33 -5.31 -13.12
N ILE A 100 5.46 -4.25 -13.93
CA ILE A 100 4.63 -4.07 -15.13
C ILE A 100 5.29 -4.86 -16.26
N ILE A 101 4.76 -6.04 -16.58
CA ILE A 101 5.22 -6.81 -17.74
C ILE A 101 4.55 -6.20 -18.98
N PRO A 102 5.32 -5.59 -19.91
CA PRO A 102 4.73 -5.08 -21.14
C PRO A 102 4.19 -6.26 -21.98
N PRO A 103 3.02 -6.11 -22.64
CA PRO A 103 2.35 -7.22 -23.33
C PRO A 103 3.17 -7.85 -24.47
N ILE A 104 4.22 -7.18 -24.96
CA ILE A 104 5.03 -7.64 -26.11
C ILE A 104 6.02 -8.76 -25.73
N GLU A 105 6.44 -8.89 -24.47
CA GLU A 105 7.42 -9.94 -24.09
C GLU A 105 6.81 -11.36 -23.96
N VAL A 106 5.48 -11.47 -23.84
CA VAL A 106 4.82 -12.79 -23.77
C VAL A 106 4.85 -13.50 -25.13
N ALA A 107 4.90 -12.76 -26.24
CA ALA A 107 4.92 -13.34 -27.58
C ALA A 107 6.24 -14.06 -27.92
N VAL A 108 7.38 -13.61 -27.38
CA VAL A 108 8.70 -14.16 -27.73
C VAL A 108 9.01 -15.46 -26.95
N LYS A 109 8.44 -15.64 -25.75
CA LYS A 109 8.67 -16.88 -24.95
C LYS A 109 7.78 -18.07 -25.34
N LEU A 110 6.66 -17.84 -26.05
CA LEU A 110 5.81 -18.92 -26.59
C LEU A 110 6.27 -19.40 -27.98
N ALA A 111 7.18 -18.69 -28.64
CA ALA A 111 7.76 -19.05 -29.94
C ALA A 111 9.16 -19.67 -29.82
N GLY A 112 9.34 -20.63 -28.90
CA GLY A 112 10.47 -21.57 -28.91
C GLY A 112 10.20 -22.73 -29.89
N PRO A 113 11.22 -23.39 -30.45
CA PRO A 113 11.18 -24.00 -31.78
C PRO A 113 10.42 -25.34 -31.78
N ILE A 114 9.14 -25.33 -32.15
CA ILE A 114 8.46 -26.57 -32.54
C ILE A 114 8.85 -26.87 -33.98
N ALA A 115 9.91 -27.68 -34.07
CA ALA A 115 10.18 -28.74 -35.01
C ALA A 115 9.36 -28.78 -36.33
N LEU A 116 10.12 -28.86 -37.42
CA LEU A 116 9.76 -29.48 -38.69
C LEU A 116 8.83 -30.69 -38.48
N GLY A 117 7.66 -30.69 -39.10
CA GLY A 117 6.82 -31.87 -39.13
C GLY A 117 5.43 -31.60 -39.72
N THR A 118 5.35 -31.67 -41.05
CA THR A 118 4.13 -32.07 -41.80
C THR A 118 2.82 -31.33 -41.52
N ALA A 119 2.47 -30.40 -42.41
CA ALA A 119 1.12 -30.32 -42.96
C ALA A 119 1.18 -29.60 -44.32
N LEU A 120 1.51 -30.36 -45.35
CA LEU A 120 1.16 -30.06 -46.72
C LEU A 120 -0.38 -30.20 -46.85
N ILE A 121 -0.97 -29.42 -47.75
CA ILE A 121 -2.27 -29.57 -48.44
C ILE A 121 -3.45 -28.70 -47.90
N LEU A 122 -4.03 -28.00 -48.89
CA LEU A 122 -5.30 -27.25 -49.00
C LEU A 122 -5.11 -25.73 -48.76
N LEU A 123 -5.01 -24.87 -49.78
CA LEU A 123 -5.96 -24.71 -50.89
C LEU A 123 -5.30 -24.15 -52.16
N SER A 124 -5.83 -24.65 -53.28
CA SER A 124 -5.64 -24.29 -54.68
C SER A 124 -5.81 -22.80 -54.98
N TYR A 125 -4.91 -22.22 -55.77
CA TYR A 125 -5.16 -21.66 -57.11
C TYR A 125 -3.84 -21.30 -57.80
#